data_AF-A0A523XJ40-F1
#
_entry.id   AF-A0A523XJ40-F1
#
_cell.length_a   1.000
_cell.length_b   1.000
_cell.length_c   1.000
_cell.angle_alpha   90.00
_cell.angle_beta   90.00
_cell.angle_gamma   90.00
#
_symmetry.space_group_name_H-M   'P 1'
#
loop_
_entity.id
_entity.type
_entity.pdbx_description
1 polymer ?
#
loop_
_entity_poly.entity_id
_entity_poly.type
_entity_poly.pdbx_seq_one_letter_code
_entity_poly.pdbx_strand_id
1 'polypeptide(L)'
;MLKSQTNGTNNQSTKPISPPFIFRDPNSPEKIYGMAHSLQELAEILPFIPYFSIEFHSYRVESDSSISSDLGLWLRYILSLNELADEIEELASSIEGLDLKEKLIQLLNAHFLDE
;
A
#
# COMPACT_ATOMS: atom_id res chain seq x y z
N MET A 1 36.33 -7.27 45.59
CA MET A 1 35.13 -6.49 45.22
C MET A 1 35.42 -5.83 43.87
N LEU A 2 34.82 -6.30 42.77
CA LEU A 2 33.63 -5.70 42.10
C LEU A 2 33.98 -4.33 41.48
N LYS A 3 33.89 -4.04 40.16
CA LYS A 3 33.03 -4.56 39.09
C LYS A 3 33.68 -4.40 37.71
N SER A 4 33.43 -5.40 36.86
CA SER A 4 33.53 -5.36 35.41
C SER A 4 32.65 -4.25 34.82
N GLN A 5 33.17 -3.48 33.86
CA GLN A 5 32.35 -2.69 32.95
C GLN A 5 32.27 -3.43 31.62
N THR A 6 31.09 -4.01 31.37
CA THR A 6 30.69 -4.62 30.12
C THR A 6 30.29 -3.52 29.14
N ASN A 7 31.05 -3.33 28.05
CA ASN A 7 30.58 -2.57 26.90
C ASN A 7 29.52 -3.38 26.17
N GLY A 8 28.25 -3.05 26.41
CA GLY A 8 27.14 -3.54 25.60
C GLY A 8 27.16 -2.83 24.25
N THR A 9 27.59 -3.52 23.20
CA THR A 9 27.32 -3.12 21.82
C THR A 9 25.83 -3.32 21.55
N ASN A 10 25.05 -2.25 21.67
CA ASN A 10 23.70 -2.18 21.11
C ASN A 10 23.81 -2.22 19.59
N ASN A 11 23.79 -3.42 19.01
CA ASN A 11 23.41 -3.62 17.61
C ASN A 11 21.90 -3.35 17.49
N GLN A 12 21.52 -2.07 17.53
CA GLN A 12 20.25 -1.65 16.95
C GLN A 12 20.41 -1.78 15.44
N SER A 13 20.08 -2.95 14.92
CA SER A 13 19.74 -3.15 13.52
C SER A 13 18.63 -2.16 13.18
N THR A 14 18.98 -1.01 12.62
CA THR A 14 18.04 -0.09 12.00
C THR A 14 17.42 -0.82 10.82
N LYS A 15 16.28 -1.49 11.03
CA LYS A 15 15.48 -2.01 9.92
C LYS A 15 15.28 -0.84 8.96
N PRO A 16 15.53 -1.01 7.64
CA PRO A 16 15.18 0.00 6.67
C PRO A 16 13.71 0.39 6.87
N ILE A 17 13.44 1.68 7.05
CA ILE A 17 12.06 2.17 7.12
C ILE A 17 11.53 2.09 5.69
N SER A 18 10.67 1.10 5.44
CA SER A 18 9.94 0.99 4.18
C SER A 18 9.07 2.25 3.99
N PRO A 19 9.11 2.90 2.82
CA PRO A 19 8.28 4.07 2.57
C PRO A 19 6.79 3.70 2.63
N PRO A 20 5.93 4.52 3.26
CA PRO A 20 4.50 4.25 3.29
C PRO A 20 3.85 4.47 1.94
N PHE A 21 2.72 3.80 1.73
CA PHE A 21 1.76 4.19 0.72
C PHE A 21 0.93 5.38 1.18
N ILE A 22 0.63 6.33 0.29
CA ILE A 22 -0.11 7.54 0.63
C ILE A 22 -1.20 7.78 -0.41
N PHE A 23 -2.46 7.76 0.03
CA PHE A 23 -3.59 8.19 -0.79
C PHE A 23 -3.73 9.71 -0.74
N ARG A 24 -3.73 10.36 -1.90
CA ARG A 24 -3.81 11.82 -2.04
C ARG A 24 -4.95 12.23 -2.98
N ASP A 25 -5.36 13.49 -2.92
CA ASP A 25 -6.25 14.08 -3.90
C ASP A 25 -5.50 14.27 -5.23
N PRO A 26 -5.98 13.69 -6.36
CA PRO A 26 -5.33 13.82 -7.66
C PRO A 26 -5.20 15.27 -8.14
N ASN A 27 -6.10 16.16 -7.70
CA ASN A 27 -6.11 17.57 -8.09
C ASN A 27 -5.41 18.48 -7.07
N SER A 28 -5.09 17.96 -5.88
CA SER A 28 -4.48 18.69 -4.76
C SER A 28 -3.52 17.78 -3.99
N PRO A 29 -2.30 17.52 -4.50
CA PRO A 29 -1.37 16.54 -3.93
C PRO A 29 -0.96 16.78 -2.46
N GLU A 30 -1.15 17.98 -1.95
CA GLU A 30 -0.96 18.36 -0.54
C GLU A 30 -2.04 17.78 0.39
N LYS A 31 -3.20 17.41 -0.15
CA LYS A 31 -4.34 16.86 0.59
C LYS A 31 -4.24 15.34 0.63
N ILE A 32 -3.99 14.82 1.84
CA ILE A 32 -3.80 13.40 2.12
C ILE A 32 -5.10 12.81 2.71
N TYR A 33 -5.53 11.66 2.19
CA TYR A 33 -6.68 10.92 2.70
C TYR A 33 -6.31 9.79 3.65
N GLY A 34 -5.12 9.22 3.49
CA GLY A 34 -4.62 8.17 4.39
C GLY A 34 -3.21 7.70 4.02
N MET A 35 -2.62 6.93 4.92
CA MET A 35 -1.26 6.42 4.82
C MET A 35 -1.18 5.02 5.42
N ALA A 36 -0.44 4.12 4.76
CA ALA A 36 -0.23 2.74 5.23
C ALA A 36 1.23 2.31 5.09
N HIS A 37 1.78 1.64 6.12
CA HIS A 37 3.13 1.06 6.13
C HIS A 37 3.11 -0.46 5.97
N SER A 38 1.93 -1.08 5.99
CA SER A 38 1.73 -2.52 5.89
C SER A 38 0.45 -2.84 5.14
N LEU A 39 0.30 -4.11 4.73
CA LEU A 39 -0.93 -4.60 4.12
C LEU A 39 -2.13 -4.45 5.07
N GLN A 40 -1.92 -4.69 6.37
CA GLN A 40 -2.95 -4.55 7.39
C GLN A 40 -3.41 -3.09 7.51
N GLU A 41 -2.48 -2.15 7.64
CA GLU A 41 -2.81 -0.71 7.68
C GLU A 41 -3.56 -0.28 6.41
N LEU A 42 -3.17 -0.80 5.24
CA LEU A 42 -3.85 -0.52 3.98
C LEU A 42 -5.33 -0.96 4.02
N ALA A 43 -5.60 -2.18 4.48
CA ALA A 43 -6.96 -2.70 4.60
C ALA A 43 -7.80 -1.94 5.62
N GLU A 44 -7.20 -1.50 6.73
CA GLU A 44 -7.87 -0.71 7.77
C GLU A 44 -8.26 0.69 7.26
N ILE A 45 -7.44 1.35 6.44
CA ILE A 45 -7.72 2.72 5.97
C ILE A 45 -8.63 2.78 4.75
N LEU A 46 -8.59 1.77 3.86
CA LEU A 46 -9.32 1.76 2.58
C LEU A 46 -10.82 2.10 2.68
N PRO A 47 -11.58 1.61 3.69
CA PRO A 47 -12.98 2.00 3.88
C PRO A 47 -13.21 3.51 4.01
N PHE A 48 -12.21 4.26 4.51
CA PHE A 48 -12.29 5.70 4.74
C PHE A 48 -11.74 6.55 3.59
N ILE A 49 -10.99 5.95 2.65
CA ILE A 49 -10.43 6.67 1.50
C ILE A 49 -11.53 6.95 0.46
N PRO A 50 -11.62 8.16 -0.11
CA PRO A 50 -12.53 8.44 -1.21
C PRO A 50 -12.23 7.57 -2.44
N TYR A 51 -13.26 7.05 -3.10
CA TYR A 51 -13.09 6.11 -4.21
C TYR A 51 -12.24 6.68 -5.35
N PHE A 52 -12.35 7.98 -5.67
CA PHE A 52 -11.59 8.61 -6.75
C PHE A 52 -10.08 8.67 -6.46
N SER A 53 -9.68 8.71 -5.19
CA SER A 53 -8.26 8.66 -4.80
C SER A 53 -7.74 7.23 -4.93
N ILE A 54 -8.55 6.24 -4.55
CA ILE A 54 -8.23 4.82 -4.75
C ILE A 54 -8.05 4.53 -6.24
N GLU A 55 -9.04 4.89 -7.05
CA GLU A 55 -9.02 4.70 -8.50
C GLU A 55 -7.77 5.29 -9.14
N PHE A 56 -7.47 6.56 -8.85
CA PHE A 56 -6.28 7.24 -9.38
C PHE A 56 -4.96 6.52 -9.05
N HIS A 57 -4.85 5.97 -7.83
CA HIS A 57 -3.63 5.32 -7.37
C HIS A 57 -3.56 3.81 -7.68
N SER A 58 -4.70 3.18 -7.98
CA SER A 58 -4.78 1.76 -8.31
C SER A 58 -4.61 1.50 -9.80
N TYR A 59 -4.98 2.45 -10.66
CA TYR A 59 -4.85 2.29 -12.10
C TYR A 59 -4.85 3.63 -12.83
N ARG A 60 -3.78 3.90 -13.58
CA ARG A 60 -3.68 5.03 -14.50
C ARG A 60 -3.23 4.55 -15.87
N VAL A 61 -4.04 4.84 -16.87
CA VAL A 61 -3.64 4.70 -18.28
C VAL A 61 -2.78 5.91 -18.65
N GLU A 62 -1.53 5.66 -18.99
CA GLU A 62 -0.60 6.67 -19.47
C GLU A 62 -0.84 7.00 -20.94
N SER A 63 -0.28 8.14 -21.39
CA SER A 63 -0.42 8.61 -22.77
C SER A 63 0.15 7.65 -23.84
N ASP A 64 1.07 6.76 -23.46
CA ASP A 64 1.64 5.72 -24.30
C ASP A 64 0.88 4.39 -24.22
N SER A 65 -0.30 4.39 -23.60
CA SER A 65 -1.12 3.21 -23.29
C SER A 65 -0.46 2.23 -22.32
N SER A 66 0.62 2.63 -21.63
CA SER A 66 1.11 1.86 -20.49
C SER A 66 0.17 2.03 -19.30
N ILE A 67 0.06 0.99 -18.48
CA ILE A 67 -0.70 1.02 -17.25
C ILE A 67 0.30 1.21 -16.12
N SER A 68 0.05 2.18 -15.26
CA SER A 68 0.79 2.37 -14.02
C SER A 68 -0.15 2.26 -12.82
N SER A 69 0.29 1.56 -11.78
CA SER A 69 -0.42 1.45 -10.51
C SER A 69 0.56 1.81 -9.41
N ASP A 70 0.37 2.97 -8.76
CA ASP A 70 1.18 3.34 -7.61
C ASP A 70 1.05 2.28 -6.51
N LEU A 71 -0.18 1.77 -6.32
CA LEU A 71 -0.49 0.72 -5.35
C LEU A 71 0.18 -0.60 -5.70
N GLY A 72 0.07 -1.05 -6.95
CA GLY A 72 0.72 -2.28 -7.44
C GLY A 72 2.24 -2.21 -7.29
N LEU A 73 2.86 -1.08 -7.67
CA LEU A 73 4.29 -0.85 -7.48
C LEU A 73 4.70 -0.91 -6.01
N TRP A 74 3.92 -0.31 -5.10
CA TRP A 74 4.22 -0.34 -3.68
C TRP A 74 4.13 -1.76 -3.11
N LEU A 75 3.07 -2.51 -3.43
CA LEU A 75 2.92 -3.90 -3.00
C LEU A 75 4.08 -4.77 -3.49
N ARG A 76 4.43 -4.64 -4.77
CA ARG A 76 5.49 -5.42 -5.42
C ARG A 76 6.86 -5.12 -4.84
N TYR A 77 7.25 -3.85 -4.74
CA TYR A 77 8.63 -3.46 -4.43
C TYR A 77 8.88 -3.17 -2.95
N ILE A 78 7.86 -2.78 -2.20
CA ILE A 78 8.01 -2.43 -0.78
C ILE A 78 7.57 -3.59 0.12
N LEU A 79 6.47 -4.27 -0.21
CA LEU A 79 5.96 -5.40 0.58
C LEU A 79 6.33 -6.78 0.00
N SER A 80 6.90 -6.84 -1.20
CA SER A 80 7.22 -8.10 -1.90
C SER A 80 6.00 -8.99 -2.17
N LEU A 81 4.82 -8.38 -2.37
CA LEU A 81 3.54 -9.06 -2.60
C LEU A 81 3.18 -9.02 -4.09
N ASN A 82 3.93 -9.79 -4.91
CA ASN A 82 3.81 -9.74 -6.38
C ASN A 82 2.45 -10.21 -6.90
N GLU A 83 1.95 -11.34 -6.39
CA GLU A 83 0.68 -11.93 -6.85
C GLU A 83 -0.50 -11.00 -6.53
N LEU A 84 -0.56 -10.47 -5.31
CA LEU A 84 -1.57 -9.48 -4.93
C LEU A 84 -1.47 -8.19 -5.75
N ALA A 85 -0.26 -7.75 -6.10
CA ALA A 85 -0.09 -6.59 -6.98
C ALA A 85 -0.69 -6.85 -8.36
N ASP A 86 -0.43 -8.02 -8.95
CA ASP A 86 -0.99 -8.42 -10.25
C ASP A 86 -2.53 -8.51 -10.19
N GLU A 87 -3.09 -9.09 -9.13
CA GLU A 87 -4.55 -9.19 -8.94
C GLU A 87 -5.23 -7.82 -8.81
N ILE A 88 -4.61 -6.89 -8.08
CA ILE A 88 -5.12 -5.51 -7.92
C ILE A 88 -5.05 -4.76 -9.25
N GLU A 89 -3.98 -4.90 -10.02
CA GLU A 89 -3.83 -4.28 -11.33
C GLU A 89 -4.85 -4.83 -12.33
N GLU A 90 -5.08 -6.15 -12.35
CA GLU A 90 -6.12 -6.78 -13.18
C GLU A 90 -7.52 -6.27 -12.81
N LEU A 91 -7.83 -6.24 -11.52
CA LEU A 91 -9.11 -5.74 -11.02
C LEU A 91 -9.35 -4.29 -11.46
N ALA A 92 -8.34 -3.43 -11.28
CA ALA A 92 -8.45 -2.01 -11.58
C ALA A 92 -8.43 -1.70 -13.09
N SER A 93 -8.00 -2.65 -13.93
CA SER A 93 -8.09 -2.53 -15.40
C SER A 93 -9.51 -2.68 -15.95
N SER A 94 -10.43 -3.23 -15.15
CA SER A 94 -11.78 -3.59 -15.59
C SER A 94 -12.91 -3.03 -14.72
N ILE A 95 -12.57 -2.47 -13.56
CA ILE A 95 -13.52 -1.94 -12.58
C ILE A 95 -13.07 -0.55 -12.15
N GLU A 96 -14.03 0.38 -12.03
CA GLU A 96 -13.80 1.79 -11.77
C GLU A 96 -14.62 2.28 -10.55
N GLY A 97 -14.31 3.48 -10.10
CA GLY A 97 -15.10 4.21 -9.11
C GLY A 97 -15.34 3.48 -7.78
N LEU A 98 -16.60 3.52 -7.31
CA LEU A 98 -16.99 2.90 -6.04
C LEU A 98 -16.89 1.37 -6.07
N ASP A 99 -17.19 0.74 -7.20
CA ASP A 99 -17.14 -0.72 -7.33
C ASP A 99 -15.70 -1.24 -7.17
N LEU A 100 -14.72 -0.50 -7.72
CA LEU A 100 -13.30 -0.82 -7.53
C LEU A 100 -12.93 -0.78 -6.05
N LYS A 101 -13.34 0.28 -5.33
CA LYS A 101 -13.10 0.40 -3.89
C LYS A 101 -13.67 -0.81 -3.13
N GLU A 102 -14.93 -1.17 -3.39
CA GLU A 102 -15.57 -2.29 -2.70
C GLU A 102 -14.87 -3.61 -2.99
N LYS A 103 -14.45 -3.84 -4.25
CA LYS A 103 -13.72 -5.04 -4.64
C LYS A 103 -12.33 -5.13 -4.04
N LEU A 104 -11.60 -4.02 -3.96
CA LEU A 104 -10.31 -3.98 -3.27
C LEU A 104 -10.43 -4.30 -1.78
N ILE A 105 -11.44 -3.75 -1.11
CA ILE A 105 -11.70 -4.07 0.31
C ILE A 105 -12.01 -5.56 0.47
N GLN A 106 -12.85 -6.14 -0.40
CA GLN A 106 -13.16 -7.58 -0.37
C GLN A 106 -11.91 -8.43 -0.58
N LEU A 107 -11.09 -8.10 -1.59
CA LEU A 107 -9.87 -8.81 -1.93
C LEU A 107 -8.88 -8.82 -0.76
N LEU A 108 -8.60 -7.65 -0.17
CA LEU A 108 -7.68 -7.55 0.95
C LEU A 108 -8.19 -8.27 2.20
N ASN A 109 -9.48 -8.17 2.51
CA ASN A 109 -10.07 -8.89 3.64
C ASN A 109 -9.99 -10.41 3.47
N ALA A 110 -10.15 -10.93 2.24
CA ALA A 110 -9.99 -12.36 1.96
C ALA A 110 -8.56 -12.82 2.26
N HIS A 111 -7.56 -12.01 1.90
CA HIS A 111 -6.15 -12.31 2.14
C HIS A 111 -5.81 -12.47 3.64
N PHE A 112 -6.58 -11.87 4.57
CA PHE A 112 -6.38 -12.06 6.01
C PHE A 112 -7.17 -13.23 6.61
N LEU A 113 -8.08 -13.84 5.85
CA LEU A 113 -8.88 -14.99 6.30
C LEU A 113 -8.22 -16.33 5.95
N ASP A 114 -7.29 -16.34 4.99
CA ASP A 114 -6.57 -17.53 4.52
C ASP A 114 -5.24 -17.78 5.27
N GLU A 115 -4.86 -16.90 6.21
CA GLU A 115 -3.71 -17.03 7.14
C GLU A 115 -4.12 -17.57 8.52
#